data_AF-A0A3D3W3L2-F1
#
_entry.id   AF-A0A3D3W3L2-F1
#
_cell.length_a   1.000
_cell.length_b   1.000
_cell.length_c   1.000
_cell.angle_alpha   90.00
_cell.angle_beta   90.00
_cell.angle_gamma   90.00
#
_symmetry.space_group_name_H-M   'P 1'
#
loop_
_entity.id
_entity.type
_entity.pdbx_description
1 polymer ?
#
loop_
_entity_poly.entity_id
_entity_poly.type
_entity_poly.pdbx_seq_one_letter_code
_entity_poly.pdbx_strand_id
1 'polypeptide(L)'
;MSSGAANHPLVQLFIARFREFIRTPEAVFWSYVFPLVMMISLGLAFRSDSVEPVAVCVQEGPQADELIQTLQGNPRFVVLRGSPEECRQMLRSGKAELVLTAEGSG
;
A
#
# COMPACT_ATOMS: atom_id res chain seq x y z
N MET A 1 -33.65 -15.13 44.74
CA MET A 1 -32.28 -15.51 44.36
C MET A 1 -32.31 -15.90 42.88
N SER A 2 -31.54 -15.21 42.05
CA SER A 2 -31.61 -15.26 40.58
C SER A 2 -31.22 -16.64 40.04
N SER A 3 -32.17 -17.36 39.44
CA SER A 3 -31.93 -18.61 38.70
C SER A 3 -33.02 -18.84 37.64
N GLY A 4 -33.31 -17.81 36.83
CA GLY A 4 -34.22 -17.92 35.69
C GLY A 4 -33.51 -18.06 34.34
N ALA A 5 -32.39 -17.34 34.14
CA ALA A 5 -31.71 -17.27 32.85
C ALA A 5 -30.98 -18.58 32.46
N ALA A 6 -30.38 -19.27 33.43
CA ALA A 6 -29.64 -20.51 33.17
C ALA A 6 -30.54 -21.71 32.81
N ASN A 7 -31.81 -21.69 33.21
CA ASN A 7 -32.80 -22.73 32.90
C ASN A 7 -33.69 -22.36 31.71
N HIS A 8 -33.43 -21.24 31.03
CA HIS A 8 -34.23 -20.80 29.90
C HIS A 8 -33.96 -21.72 28.69
N PRO A 9 -34.98 -22.33 28.07
CA PRO A 9 -34.80 -23.30 26.98
C PRO A 9 -33.93 -22.79 25.83
N LEU A 10 -34.09 -21.52 25.45
CA LEU A 10 -33.26 -20.92 24.39
C LEU A 10 -31.77 -20.80 24.77
N VAL A 11 -31.46 -20.54 26.04
CA VAL A 11 -30.07 -20.45 26.51
C VAL A 11 -29.42 -21.83 26.51
N GLN A 12 -30.16 -22.86 26.93
CA GLN A 12 -29.71 -24.26 26.87
C GLN A 12 -29.47 -24.72 25.42
N LEU A 13 -30.34 -24.33 24.49
CA LEU A 13 -30.15 -24.59 23.06
C LEU A 13 -28.92 -23.87 22.49
N PHE A 14 -28.73 -22.58 22.81
CA PHE A 14 -27.55 -21.83 22.39
C PHE A 14 -26.26 -22.48 22.92
N ILE A 15 -26.22 -22.85 24.20
CA ILE A 15 -25.06 -23.53 24.81
C ILE A 15 -24.79 -24.87 24.13
N ALA A 16 -25.84 -25.66 23.85
CA ALA A 16 -25.70 -26.93 23.16
C ALA A 16 -25.09 -26.74 21.76
N ARG A 17 -25.57 -25.76 20.99
CA ARG A 17 -25.07 -25.44 19.65
C ARG A 17 -23.64 -24.91 19.68
N PHE A 18 -23.32 -24.04 20.63
CA PHE A 18 -21.97 -23.51 20.80
C PHE A 18 -20.96 -24.62 21.14
N ARG A 19 -21.34 -25.56 22.02
CA ARG A 19 -20.50 -26.72 22.36
C ARG A 19 -20.32 -27.68 21.19
N GLU A 20 -21.37 -27.90 20.40
CA GLU A 20 -21.30 -28.70 19.17
C GLU A 20 -20.38 -28.04 18.14
N PHE A 21 -20.53 -26.74 17.93
CA PHE A 21 -19.70 -25.94 17.01
C PHE A 21 -18.22 -25.96 17.39
N ILE A 22 -17.87 -25.83 18.68
CA ILE A 22 -16.47 -25.93 19.14
C ILE A 22 -15.90 -27.33 18.92
N ARG A 23 -16.73 -28.38 18.95
CA ARG A 23 -16.30 -29.77 18.68
C ARG A 23 -16.12 -30.07 17.20
N THR A 24 -16.59 -29.20 16.31
CA THR A 24 -16.36 -29.28 14.86
C THR A 24 -15.22 -28.32 14.48
N PRO A 25 -13.95 -28.76 14.55
CA PRO A 25 -12.80 -27.87 14.37
C PRO A 25 -12.77 -27.19 13.00
N GLU A 26 -13.27 -27.87 11.95
CA GLU A 26 -13.38 -27.33 10.60
C GLU A 26 -14.28 -26.08 10.54
N ALA A 27 -15.44 -26.11 11.19
CA ALA A 27 -16.38 -24.98 11.16
C ALA A 27 -15.78 -23.74 11.87
N VAL A 28 -15.06 -23.96 12.96
CA VAL A 28 -14.34 -22.89 13.69
C VAL A 28 -13.24 -22.30 12.81
N PHE A 29 -12.46 -23.16 12.14
CA PHE A 29 -11.38 -22.72 11.24
C PHE A 29 -11.91 -21.83 10.11
N TRP A 30 -12.90 -22.30 9.36
CA TRP A 30 -13.43 -21.55 8.22
C TRP A 30 -14.16 -20.27 8.63
N SER A 31 -14.81 -20.24 9.80
CA SER A 31 -15.58 -19.07 10.24
C SER A 31 -14.74 -17.95 10.87
N TYR A 32 -13.63 -18.30 11.52
CA TYR A 32 -12.84 -17.33 12.30
C TYR A 32 -11.39 -17.24 11.85
N VAL A 33 -10.71 -18.38 11.72
CA VAL A 33 -9.28 -18.40 11.44
C VAL A 33 -9.01 -17.95 10.02
N PHE A 34 -9.73 -18.51 9.04
CA PHE A 34 -9.54 -18.16 7.63
C PHE A 34 -9.79 -16.66 7.37
N PRO A 35 -10.92 -16.05 7.78
CA PRO A 35 -11.14 -14.62 7.57
C PRO A 35 -10.09 -13.74 8.26
N LEU A 36 -9.63 -14.13 9.46
CA LEU A 36 -8.60 -13.39 10.18
C LEU A 36 -7.25 -13.43 9.45
N VAL A 37 -6.82 -14.61 9.00
CA VAL A 37 -5.61 -14.78 8.21
C VAL A 37 -5.72 -14.01 6.89
N MET A 38 -6.88 -14.06 6.23
CA MET A 38 -7.14 -13.28 5.02
C MET A 38 -7.03 -11.78 5.28
N MET A 39 -7.62 -11.26 6.35
CA MET A 39 -7.53 -9.84 6.73
C MET A 39 -6.07 -9.41 6.94
N ILE A 40 -5.28 -10.20 7.66
CA ILE A 40 -3.86 -9.93 7.89
C ILE A 40 -3.08 -9.99 6.58
N SER A 41 -3.27 -11.05 5.78
CA SER A 41 -2.56 -11.26 4.53
C SER A 41 -2.84 -10.13 3.54
N LEU A 42 -4.10 -9.74 3.42
CA LEU A 42 -4.51 -8.65 2.55
C LEU A 42 -3.99 -7.30 3.05
N GLY A 43 -4.05 -7.08 4.36
CA GLY A 43 -3.51 -5.88 5.00
C GLY A 43 -2.00 -5.74 4.78
N LEU A 44 -1.25 -6.84 4.79
CA LEU A 44 0.17 -6.86 4.45
C LEU A 44 0.40 -6.69 2.93
N ALA A 45 -0.41 -7.33 2.08
CA ALA A 45 -0.28 -7.25 0.63
C ALA A 45 -0.60 -5.85 0.07
N PHE A 46 -1.51 -5.13 0.72
CA PHE A 46 -1.86 -3.74 0.38
C PHE A 46 -1.33 -2.73 1.39
N ARG A 47 -0.37 -3.14 2.23
CA ARG A 47 0.37 -2.18 3.03
C ARG A 47 1.15 -1.31 2.06
N SER A 48 0.65 -0.11 1.80
CA SER A 48 1.35 0.89 1.01
C SER A 48 2.70 1.14 1.67
N ASP A 49 3.76 0.66 1.04
CA ASP A 49 5.07 1.25 1.25
C ASP A 49 5.01 2.68 0.69
N SER A 50 5.80 3.54 1.33
CA SER A 50 5.90 4.98 1.13
C SER A 50 5.88 5.37 -0.34
N VAL A 51 5.20 6.48 -0.67
CA VAL A 51 5.13 7.13 -2.00
C VAL A 51 6.33 6.74 -2.87
N GLU A 52 6.09 5.93 -3.91
CA GLU A 52 7.11 5.53 -4.88
C GLU A 52 7.81 6.81 -5.38
N PRO A 53 9.13 6.95 -5.19
CA PRO A 53 9.81 8.19 -5.56
C PRO A 53 9.83 8.29 -7.09
N VAL A 54 9.26 9.37 -7.60
CA VAL A 54 9.09 9.63 -9.03
C VAL A 54 10.46 9.95 -9.64
N ALA A 55 10.88 9.16 -10.62
CA ALA A 55 12.12 9.42 -11.35
C ALA A 55 11.94 10.54 -12.38
N VAL A 56 12.70 11.61 -12.24
CA VAL A 56 12.60 12.81 -13.08
C VAL A 56 13.94 13.10 -13.74
N CYS A 57 13.98 13.15 -15.07
CA CYS A 57 15.16 13.59 -15.83
C CYS A 57 15.10 15.11 -16.05
N VAL A 58 16.04 15.85 -15.50
CA VAL A 58 16.25 17.26 -15.82
C VAL A 58 17.13 17.35 -17.06
N GLN A 59 16.55 17.85 -18.15
CA GLN A 59 17.27 18.08 -19.39
C GLN A 59 18.26 19.22 -19.21
N GLU A 60 19.46 19.06 -19.75
CA GLU A 60 20.45 20.13 -19.80
C GLU A 60 19.90 21.38 -20.51
N GLY A 61 20.06 22.53 -19.85
CA GLY A 61 19.58 23.82 -20.33
C GLY A 61 19.85 24.92 -19.31
N PRO A 62 19.49 26.18 -19.64
CA PRO A 62 19.51 27.28 -18.68
C PRO A 62 18.67 26.91 -17.45
N GLN A 63 19.14 27.21 -16.23
CA GLN A 63 18.45 26.90 -14.97
C GLN A 63 18.31 25.41 -14.60
N ALA A 64 18.91 24.47 -15.34
CA ALA A 64 18.88 23.05 -14.99
C ALA A 64 19.44 22.77 -13.58
N ASP A 65 20.52 23.45 -13.19
CA ASP A 65 21.14 23.25 -11.87
C ASP A 65 20.26 23.75 -10.71
N GLU A 66 19.54 24.85 -10.90
CA GLU A 66 18.57 25.39 -9.91
C GLU A 66 17.39 24.44 -9.71
N LEU A 67 16.89 23.87 -10.82
CA LEU A 67 15.81 22.90 -10.79
C LEU A 67 16.23 21.60 -10.10
N ILE A 68 17.45 21.11 -10.37
CA ILE A 68 18.01 19.93 -9.69
C ILE A 68 18.10 20.18 -8.17
N GLN A 69 18.62 21.33 -7.73
CA GLN A 69 18.72 21.66 -6.31
C GLN A 69 17.34 21.70 -5.64
N THR A 70 16.35 22.28 -6.31
CA THR A 70 14.97 22.36 -5.80
C THR A 70 14.35 20.97 -5.63
N LEU A 71 14.57 20.07 -6.59
CA LEU A 71 14.00 18.72 -6.58
C LEU A 71 14.72 17.79 -5.61
N GLN A 72 16.04 17.92 -5.45
CA GLN A 72 16.83 17.13 -4.50
C GLN A 72 16.40 17.34 -3.04
N GLY A 73 15.79 18.48 -2.72
CA GLY A 73 15.26 18.76 -1.37
C GLY A 73 14.04 17.92 -0.98
N ASN A 74 13.43 17.16 -1.90
CA ASN A 74 12.23 16.38 -1.63
C ASN A 74 12.47 14.88 -1.90
N PRO A 75 12.32 14.00 -0.90
CA PRO A 75 12.58 12.56 -1.03
C PRO A 75 11.62 11.84 -1.99
N ARG A 76 10.56 12.52 -2.45
CA ARG A 76 9.64 11.98 -3.47
C ARG A 76 10.21 11.97 -4.88
N PHE A 77 11.38 12.58 -5.13
CA PHE A 77 11.95 12.65 -6.46
C PHE A 77 13.30 11.96 -6.51
N VAL A 78 13.48 11.08 -7.51
CA VAL A 78 14.80 10.61 -7.94
C VAL A 78 15.23 11.48 -9.12
N VAL A 79 16.19 12.38 -8.88
CA VAL A 79 16.62 13.35 -9.90
C VAL A 79 17.74 12.75 -10.75
N LEU A 80 17.47 12.62 -12.05
CA LEU A 80 18.43 12.25 -13.08
C LEU A 80 18.75 13.48 -13.93
N ARG A 81 19.93 13.52 -14.56
CA ARG A 81 20.34 14.58 -15.47
C ARG A 81 20.81 13.96 -16.78
N GLY A 82 20.53 14.62 -17.89
CA GLY A 82 21.06 14.21 -19.19
C GLY A 82 20.78 15.21 -20.30
N SER A 83 21.42 14.97 -21.44
CA SER A 83 21.11 15.65 -22.70
C SER A 83 19.67 15.37 -23.16
N PRO A 84 19.13 16.12 -24.13
CA PRO A 84 17.78 15.92 -24.63
C PRO A 84 17.51 14.48 -25.12
N GLU A 85 18.50 13.87 -25.77
CA GLU A 85 18.36 12.50 -26.28
C GLU A 85 18.46 11.45 -25.17
N GLU A 86 19.32 11.67 -24.18
CA GLU A 86 19.44 10.78 -23.01
C GLU A 86 18.17 10.82 -22.16
N CYS A 87 17.61 12.00 -21.88
CA CYS A 87 16.35 12.09 -21.15
C CYS A 87 15.19 11.43 -21.91
N ARG A 88 15.12 11.59 -23.24
CA ARG A 88 14.13 10.86 -24.06
C ARG A 88 14.34 9.35 -24.01
N GLN A 89 15.59 8.89 -24.04
CA GLN A 89 15.90 7.46 -23.92
C GLN A 89 15.50 6.92 -22.54
N MET A 90 15.79 7.66 -21.47
CA MET A 90 15.39 7.30 -20.10
C MET A 90 13.88 7.22 -19.97
N LEU A 91 13.15 8.20 -20.51
CA LEU A 91 11.69 8.21 -20.56
C LEU A 91 11.13 6.98 -21.29
N ARG A 92 11.68 6.64 -22.47
CA ARG A 92 11.26 5.45 -23.23
C ARG A 92 11.56 4.14 -22.52
N SER A 93 12.66 4.07 -21.79
CA SER A 93 13.09 2.86 -21.07
C SER A 93 12.44 2.69 -19.69
N GLY A 94 11.67 3.68 -19.23
CA GLY A 94 11.09 3.70 -17.87
C GLY A 94 12.09 4.06 -16.76
N LYS A 95 13.34 4.45 -17.11
CA LYS A 95 14.32 4.95 -16.14
C LYS A 95 13.97 6.33 -15.59
N ALA A 96 13.20 7.10 -16.36
CA ALA A 96 12.57 8.34 -15.92
C ALA A 96 11.08 8.28 -16.26
N GLU A 97 10.25 8.81 -15.39
CA GLU A 97 8.80 8.93 -15.59
C GLU A 97 8.43 10.30 -16.16
N LEU A 98 9.26 11.31 -15.90
CA LEU A 98 9.07 12.68 -16.35
C LEU A 98 10.38 13.27 -16.87
N VAL A 99 10.28 14.13 -17.88
CA VAL A 99 11.40 14.97 -18.34
C VAL A 99 11.04 16.42 -18.10
N LEU A 100 11.92 17.15 -17.43
CA LEU A 100 11.78 18.58 -17.20
C LEU A 100 12.74 19.35 -18.09
N THR A 101 12.19 20.31 -18.82
CA THR A 101 12.94 21.26 -19.62
C THR A 101 12.77 22.63 -18.98
N ALA A 102 13.87 23.21 -18.51
CA ALA A 102 13.86 24.61 -18.12
C ALA A 102 13.95 25.46 -19.38
N GLU A 103 12.80 25.96 -19.85
CA GLU A 103 12.79 27.03 -20.84
C GLU A 103 13.11 28.33 -20.09
N GLY A 104 14.27 28.92 -20.38
CA GLY A 104 14.60 30.23 -19.83
C GLY A 104 13.54 31.23 -20.28
N SER A 105 12.75 31.73 -19.34
CA SER A 105 11.87 32.87 -19.58
C SER A 105 12.74 34.06 -19.94
N GLY A 106 12.70 34.46 -21.22
CA GLY A 106 13.09 35.80 -21.66
C GLY A 106 12.13 36.86 -21.15
#